data_AF-Q0YT52-F1
#
_entry.id   AF-Q0YT52-F1
#
_cell.length_a   1.000
_cell.length_b   1.000
_cell.length_c   1.000
_cell.angle_alpha   90.00
_cell.angle_beta   90.00
_cell.angle_gamma   90.00
#
_symmetry.space_group_name_H-M   'P 1'
#
loop_
_entity.id
_entity.type
_entity.pdbx_description
1 polymer ?
#
loop_
_entity_poly.entity_id
_entity_poly.type
_entity_poly.pdbx_seq_one_letter_code
_entity_poly.pdbx_strand_id
1 'polypeptide(L)' 'MSISSNLQLASDAIEDAKKRLNRAKDDVDDDYEIRQALKILDEASSYIRIATVELSK' A
#
# COMPACT_ATOMS: atom_id res chain seq x y z
N MET A 1 11.79 -13.06 4.81
CA MET A 1 12.22 -11.65 4.69
C MET A 1 12.48 -11.12 6.09
N SER A 2 13.21 -10.03 6.25
CA SER A 2 13.31 -9.37 7.57
C SER A 2 12.09 -8.48 7.81
N ILE A 3 11.76 -8.23 9.08
CA ILE A 3 10.73 -7.26 9.51
C ILE A 3 10.94 -5.91 8.81
N SER A 4 12.19 -5.43 8.76
CA SER A 4 12.55 -4.18 8.08
C SER A 4 12.21 -4.19 6.58
N SER A 5 12.41 -5.32 5.91
CA SER A 5 12.05 -5.47 4.49
C SER A 5 10.54 -5.43 4.29
N ASN A 6 9.76 -6.08 5.16
CA ASN A 6 8.29 -6.06 5.08
C ASN A 6 7.74 -4.65 5.35
N LEU A 7 8.29 -3.94 6.34
CA LEU A 7 7.90 -2.55 6.62
C LEU A 7 8.28 -1.60 5.48
N GLN A 8 9.43 -1.80 4.84
CA GLN A 8 9.82 -1.01 3.67
C GLN A 8 8.84 -1.22 2.51
N LEU A 9 8.52 -2.48 2.19
CA LEU A 9 7.54 -2.81 1.12
C LEU A 9 6.16 -2.20 1.41
N ALA A 10 5.71 -2.22 2.66
CA ALA A 10 4.48 -1.56 3.06
C ALA A 10 4.54 -0.04 2.86
N SER A 11 5.65 0.60 3.23
CA SER A 11 5.85 2.04 3.05
C SER A 11 5.81 2.43 1.58
N ASP A 12 6.52 1.70 0.73
CA ASP A 12 6.59 1.95 -0.71
C ASP A 12 5.21 1.80 -1.36
N ALA A 13 4.46 0.76 -0.98
CA ALA A 13 3.09 0.53 -1.45
C ALA A 13 2.13 1.66 -1.01
N ILE A 14 2.22 2.13 0.25
CA ILE A 14 1.41 3.26 0.73
C ILE A 14 1.74 4.54 -0.07
N GLU A 15 3.01 4.76 -0.41
CA GLU A 15 3.40 5.91 -1.21
C GLU A 15 2.87 5.84 -2.65
N ASP A 16 2.89 4.66 -3.27
CA ASP A 16 2.31 4.47 -4.62
C ASP A 16 0.79 4.67 -4.61
N ALA A 17 0.10 4.10 -3.63
CA ALA A 17 -1.34 4.31 -3.45
C ALA A 17 -1.68 5.81 -3.29
N LYS A 18 -0.88 6.56 -2.52
CA LYS A 18 -1.04 8.02 -2.39
C LYS A 18 -0.88 8.75 -3.72
N LYS A 19 0.12 8.38 -4.53
CA LYS A 19 0.35 8.98 -5.85
C LYS A 19 -0.84 8.76 -6.77
N ARG A 20 -1.38 7.54 -6.79
CA ARG A 20 -2.56 7.17 -7.58
C ARG A 20 -3.82 7.89 -7.12
N LEU A 21 -4.07 7.94 -5.82
CA LEU A 21 -5.20 8.72 -5.27
C LEU A 21 -5.09 10.21 -5.61
N ASN A 22 -3.88 10.78 -5.62
CA ASN A 22 -3.70 12.16 -6.06
C ASN A 22 -4.01 12.35 -7.54
N ARG A 23 -3.65 11.40 -8.42
CA ARG A 23 -4.04 11.44 -9.84
C ARG A 23 -5.56 11.33 -10.01
N ALA A 24 -6.20 10.44 -9.26
CA ALA A 24 -7.65 10.26 -9.27
C ALA A 24 -8.41 11.52 -8.82
N LYS A 25 -7.80 12.42 -8.03
CA LYS A 25 -8.44 13.69 -7.66
C LYS A 25 -8.59 14.62 -8.86
N ASP A 26 -7.71 14.52 -9.85
CA ASP A 26 -7.72 15.35 -11.05
C ASP A 26 -8.54 14.70 -12.19
N ASP A 27 -8.87 13.41 -12.07
CA ASP A 27 -9.63 12.62 -13.05
C ASP A 27 -10.85 11.96 -12.39
N VAL A 28 -11.95 12.72 -12.30
CA VAL A 28 -13.15 12.37 -11.52
C VAL A 28 -14.05 11.34 -12.24
N ASP A 29 -13.86 11.16 -13.54
CA ASP A 29 -14.66 10.27 -14.38
C ASP A 29 -14.07 8.85 -14.48
N ASP A 30 -12.80 8.66 -14.08
CA ASP A 30 -12.12 7.36 -14.07
C ASP A 30 -11.77 6.89 -12.64
N ASP A 31 -12.52 5.90 -12.16
CA ASP A 31 -12.28 5.26 -10.86
C ASP A 31 -11.13 4.23 -10.89
N TYR A 32 -10.48 4.02 -12.05
CA TYR A 32 -9.39 3.07 -12.22
C TYR A 32 -8.24 3.31 -11.23
N GLU A 33 -7.79 4.55 -11.07
CA GLU A 33 -6.69 4.88 -10.16
C GLU A 33 -7.08 4.68 -8.69
N ILE A 34 -8.37 4.88 -8.35
CA ILE A 34 -8.91 4.58 -7.02
C ILE A 34 -8.88 3.07 -6.77
N ARG A 35 -9.37 2.26 -7.73
CA ARG A 35 -9.38 0.80 -7.62
C ARG A 35 -7.98 0.22 -7.50
N GLN A 36 -7.02 0.74 -8.27
CA GLN A 36 -5.62 0.34 -8.15
C GLN A 36 -5.03 0.73 -6.80
N ALA A 37 -5.27 1.95 -6.32
CA ALA A 37 -4.79 2.38 -5.02
C ALA A 37 -5.32 1.50 -3.88
N LEU A 38 -6.60 1.10 -3.92
CA LEU A 38 -7.18 0.18 -2.94
C LEU A 38 -6.46 -1.18 -2.93
N LYS A 39 -6.21 -1.76 -4.11
CA LYS A 39 -5.48 -3.02 -4.22
C LYS A 39 -4.06 -2.93 -3.64
N ILE A 40 -3.37 -1.84 -3.90
CA ILE A 40 -2.02 -1.59 -3.36
C ILE A 40 -2.05 -1.44 -1.84
N LEU A 41 -3.09 -0.80 -1.29
CA LEU A 41 -3.27 -0.69 0.17
C LEU A 41 -3.56 -2.05 0.83
N ASP A 42 -4.25 -2.96 0.14
CA ASP A 42 -4.43 -4.34 0.62
C ASP A 42 -3.09 -5.09 0.67
N GLU A 43 -2.23 -4.91 -0.34
CA GLU A 43 -0.88 -5.47 -0.36
C GLU A 43 -0.02 -4.89 0.77
N ALA A 44 -0.04 -3.57 0.96
CA ALA A 44 0.63 -2.90 2.07
C ALA A 44 0.18 -3.45 3.44
N SER A 45 -1.13 -3.65 3.61
CA SER A 45 -1.73 -4.20 4.82
C SER A 45 -1.25 -5.64 5.10
N SER A 46 -1.07 -6.43 4.05
CA SER A 46 -0.49 -7.79 4.15
C SER A 46 0.94 -7.75 4.68
N TYR A 47 1.80 -6.88 4.11
CA TYR A 47 3.18 -6.72 4.57
C TYR A 47 3.26 -6.26 6.04
N ILE A 48 2.41 -5.32 6.46
CA ILE A 48 2.34 -4.86 7.86
C ILE A 48 1.92 -6.00 8.78
N ARG A 49 0.93 -6.81 8.38
CA ARG A 49 0.47 -7.95 9.18
C ARG A 49 1.60 -8.97 9.36
N ILE A 50 2.35 -9.30 8.31
CA ILE A 50 3.48 -10.22 8.39
C ILE A 50 4.56 -9.64 9.33
N ALA A 51 4.93 -8.37 9.15
CA ALA A 51 5.92 -7.70 10.01
C ALA A 51 5.49 -7.69 11.49
N THR A 52 4.19 -7.49 11.77
CA THR A 52 3.64 -7.48 13.13
C THR A 52 3.70 -8.87 13.77
N VAL A 53 3.39 -9.92 13.00
CA VAL A 53 3.52 -11.31 13.47
C VAL A 53 4.98 -11.66 13.75
N GLU A 54 5.91 -11.19 12.92
CA GLU A 54 7.35 -11.38 13.12
C GLU A 54 7.88 -10.60 14.34
N LEU A 55 7.38 -9.39 14.61
CA LEU A 55 7.70 -8.58 15.80
C LEU A 55 7.24 -9.20 17.12
N SER A 56 6.18 -10.01 17.07
CA SER A 56 5.58 -10.65 18.25
C SER A 56 6.23 -11.99 18.61
N LYS A 57 7.25 -12.41 17.85
CA LYS A 57 8.05 -13.61 18.09
C LYS A 57 9.38 -13.25 18.74
#